data_AF-A0A955TCY0-F1
#
_entry.id   AF-A0A955TCY0-F1
#
_cell.length_a   1.000
_cell.length_b   1.000
_cell.length_c   1.000
_cell.angle_alpha   90.00
_cell.angle_beta   90.00
_cell.angle_gamma   90.00
#
_symmetry.space_group_name_H-M   'P 1'
#
loop_
_entity.id
_entity.type
_entity.pdbx_description
1 polymer ?
#
loop_
_entity_poly.entity_id
_entity_poly.type
_entity_poly.pdbx_seq_one_letter_code
_entity_poly.pdbx_strand_id
1 'polypeptide(L)'
;MSSPVIHQNSIVSLREITQDTLRSILRLQVGPEQTQNVAPNAVSLAEALFEPKAWYRAIYADETPVGFMMTFEDPEKPTYYLWR
;
A
#
# COMPACT_ATOMS: atom_id res chain seq x y z
N MET A 1 10.78 21.68 -4.03
CA MET A 1 9.35 21.39 -4.27
C MET A 1 8.71 21.24 -2.91
N SER A 2 7.66 22.00 -2.61
CA SER A 2 6.97 21.92 -1.32
C SER A 2 6.33 20.54 -1.16
N SER A 3 6.41 19.96 0.05
CA SER A 3 5.72 18.72 0.36
C SER A 3 4.20 18.90 0.14
N PRO A 4 3.51 17.90 -0.44
CA PRO A 4 2.06 17.96 -0.57
C PRO A 4 1.41 18.10 0.81
N VAL A 5 0.42 18.98 0.91
CA VAL A 5 -0.34 19.20 2.14
C VAL A 5 -1.49 18.20 2.15
N ILE A 6 -1.45 17.26 3.08
CA ILE A 6 -2.54 16.31 3.36
C ILE A 6 -3.33 16.79 4.58
N HIS A 7 -4.64 16.58 4.58
CA HIS A 7 -5.52 16.97 5.67
C HIS A 7 -6.23 15.76 6.26
N GLN A 8 -6.72 15.89 7.50
CA GLN A 8 -7.47 14.80 8.15
C GLN A 8 -8.77 14.45 7.41
N ASN A 9 -9.33 15.39 6.63
CA ASN A 9 -10.53 15.20 5.82
C ASN A 9 -10.23 14.90 4.34
N SER A 10 -8.97 14.63 3.99
CA SER A 10 -8.61 14.19 2.64
C SER A 10 -9.37 12.90 2.28
N ILE A 11 -9.83 12.80 1.04
CA ILE A 11 -10.55 11.61 0.58
C ILE A 11 -9.55 10.47 0.44
N VAL A 12 -9.83 9.36 1.14
CA VAL A 12 -9.00 8.16 1.04
C VAL A 12 -9.46 7.31 -0.13
N SER A 13 -8.52 6.89 -0.98
CA SER A 13 -8.79 5.98 -2.09
C SER A 13 -7.74 4.87 -2.18
N LEU A 14 -8.17 3.70 -2.65
CA LEU A 14 -7.34 2.54 -2.89
C LEU A 14 -7.12 2.40 -4.40
N ARG A 15 -5.89 2.62 -4.86
CA ARG A 15 -5.58 2.72 -6.29
C ARG A 15 -4.66 1.59 -6.72
N GLU A 16 -4.81 1.14 -7.96
CA GLU A 16 -3.87 0.20 -8.57
C GLU A 16 -2.48 0.84 -8.71
N ILE A 17 -1.46 0.00 -8.57
CA ILE A 17 -0.07 0.42 -8.76
C ILE A 17 0.26 0.19 -10.23
N THR A 18 0.64 1.26 -10.92
CA THR A 18 1.02 1.23 -12.33
C THR A 18 2.53 1.41 -12.46
N GLN A 19 3.06 1.26 -13.67
CA GLN A 19 4.47 1.54 -13.95
C GLN A 19 4.87 2.97 -13.52
N ASP A 20 3.99 3.94 -13.72
CA ASP A 20 4.23 5.36 -13.41
C ASP A 20 4.23 5.62 -11.90
N THR A 21 3.39 4.92 -11.13
CA THR A 21 3.27 5.14 -9.69
C THR A 21 4.20 4.26 -8.86
N LEU A 22 4.69 3.15 -9.43
CA LEU A 22 5.51 2.14 -8.75
C LEU A 22 6.63 2.76 -7.91
N ARG A 23 7.49 3.57 -8.52
CA ARG A 23 8.65 4.14 -7.82
C ARG A 23 8.27 5.01 -6.62
N SER A 24 7.17 5.75 -6.71
CA SER A 24 6.69 6.61 -5.64
C SER A 24 6.17 5.77 -4.46
N ILE A 25 5.41 4.71 -4.75
CA ILE A 25 4.89 3.80 -3.72
C ILE A 25 6.01 3.03 -3.01
N LEU A 26 7.02 2.57 -3.76
CA LEU A 26 8.17 1.86 -3.19
C LEU A 26 9.05 2.74 -2.29
N ARG A 27 9.01 4.06 -2.46
CA ARG A 27 9.78 5.02 -1.67
C ARG A 27 9.08 5.50 -0.40
N LEU A 28 7.80 5.15 -0.21
CA LEU A 28 7.10 5.45 1.04
C LEU A 28 7.81 4.75 2.19
N GLN A 29 8.07 5.50 3.25
CA GLN A 29 8.71 5.02 4.46
C GLN A 29 7.83 5.38 5.65
N VAL A 30 7.69 4.44 6.56
CA VAL A 30 7.12 4.71 7.88
C VAL A 30 8.08 5.59 8.69
N GLY A 31 7.57 6.21 9.76
CA GLY A 31 8.43 6.93 10.69
C GLY A 31 9.54 6.02 11.25
N PRO A 32 10.71 6.56 11.63
CA PRO A 32 11.85 5.76 12.09
C PRO A 32 11.49 4.73 13.17
N GLU A 33 10.59 5.07 14.08
CA GLU A 33 10.15 4.21 15.18
C GLU A 33 9.33 2.99 14.73
N GLN A 34 8.78 3.01 13.52
CA GLN A 34 7.94 1.94 12.98
C GLN A 34 8.70 1.04 12.00
N THR A 35 9.94 1.37 11.64
CA THR A 35 10.71 0.67 10.60
C THR A 35 10.97 -0.81 10.90
N GLN A 36 10.95 -1.21 12.18
CA GLN A 36 11.11 -2.62 12.57
C GLN A 36 9.81 -3.43 12.53
N ASN A 37 8.66 -2.76 12.40
CA ASN A 37 7.35 -3.41 12.49
C ASN A 37 6.78 -3.81 11.13
N VAL A 38 7.31 -3.28 10.03
CA VAL A 38 6.78 -3.51 8.67
C VAL A 38 7.90 -3.76 7.67
N ALA A 39 7.68 -4.70 6.75
CA ALA A 39 8.57 -4.90 5.62
C ALA A 39 8.47 -3.70 4.64
N PRO A 40 9.53 -3.39 3.88
CA PRO A 40 9.44 -2.40 2.81
C PRO A 40 8.35 -2.76 1.79
N ASN A 41 7.67 -1.76 1.22
CA ASN A 41 6.64 -1.97 0.19
C ASN A 41 7.13 -2.82 -0.99
N ALA A 42 8.43 -2.75 -1.32
CA ALA A 42 9.03 -3.58 -2.37
C ALA A 42 8.97 -5.07 -2.07
N VAL A 43 9.18 -5.46 -0.80
CA VAL A 43 9.09 -6.85 -0.37
C VAL A 43 7.65 -7.33 -0.44
N SER A 44 6.72 -6.54 0.12
CA SER A 44 5.28 -6.86 0.08
C SER A 44 4.76 -7.02 -1.34
N LEU A 45 5.12 -6.11 -2.25
CA LEU A 45 4.70 -6.19 -3.64
C LEU A 45 5.31 -7.40 -4.36
N ALA A 46 6.58 -7.73 -4.09
CA ALA A 46 7.20 -8.92 -4.65
C ALA A 46 6.50 -10.20 -4.18
N GLU A 47 6.19 -10.33 -2.89
CA GLU A 47 5.43 -11.46 -2.34
C GLU A 47 4.04 -11.57 -2.99
N ALA A 48 3.32 -10.45 -3.14
CA ALA A 48 1.99 -10.41 -3.75
C ALA A 48 1.98 -10.96 -5.19
N LEU A 49 3.03 -10.71 -5.98
CA LEU A 49 3.12 -11.17 -7.37
C LEU A 49 3.21 -12.69 -7.51
N PHE A 50 3.51 -13.40 -6.43
CA PHE A 50 3.60 -14.87 -6.41
C PHE A 50 2.50 -15.54 -5.57
N GLU A 51 1.56 -14.77 -5.01
CA GLU A 51 0.41 -15.27 -4.27
C GLU A 51 -0.90 -14.94 -5.03
N PRO A 52 -1.54 -15.91 -5.70
CA PRO A 52 -2.75 -15.68 -6.49
C PRO A 52 -3.93 -15.06 -5.73
N LYS A 53 -3.96 -15.20 -4.40
CA LYS A 53 -5.01 -14.64 -3.53
C LYS A 53 -4.62 -13.29 -2.91
N ALA A 54 -3.44 -12.77 -3.24
CA ALA A 54 -3.04 -11.46 -2.79
C ALA A 54 -3.81 -10.38 -3.55
N TRP A 55 -4.47 -9.49 -2.81
CA TRP A 55 -5.04 -8.27 -3.35
C TRP A 55 -4.31 -7.09 -2.70
N TYR A 56 -3.79 -6.17 -3.52
CA TYR A 56 -2.98 -5.05 -3.03
C TYR A 56 -3.35 -3.74 -3.71
N ARG A 57 -3.23 -2.62 -2.97
CA ARG A 57 -3.51 -1.27 -3.47
C ARG A 57 -2.57 -0.25 -2.82
N ALA A 58 -2.27 0.81 -3.55
CA ALA A 58 -1.71 2.01 -2.95
C ALA A 58 -2.81 2.81 -2.25
N ILE A 59 -2.50 3.32 -1.05
CA ILE A 59 -3.39 4.20 -0.30
C ILE A 59 -3.06 5.64 -0.68
N TYR A 60 -4.08 6.38 -1.11
CA TYR A 60 -3.97 7.78 -1.46
C TYR A 60 -4.84 8.62 -0.51
N ALA A 61 -4.30 9.77 -0.09
CA ALA A 61 -5.03 10.87 0.51
C ALA A 61 -5.13 11.98 -0.53
N ASP A 62 -6.34 12.19 -1.07
CA ASP A 62 -6.57 12.93 -2.31
C ASP A 62 -5.65 12.39 -3.42
N GLU A 63 -4.75 13.22 -3.96
CA GLU A 63 -3.79 12.83 -5.00
C GLU A 63 -2.40 12.45 -4.46
N THR A 64 -2.24 12.43 -3.13
CA THR A 64 -0.95 12.13 -2.50
C THR A 64 -0.89 10.66 -2.10
N PRO A 65 0.09 9.87 -2.59
CA PRO A 65 0.31 8.52 -2.10
C PRO A 65 0.82 8.58 -0.66
N VAL A 66 0.15 7.86 0.24
CA VAL A 66 0.45 7.86 1.69
C VAL A 66 0.70 6.48 2.25
N GLY A 67 0.38 5.42 1.50
CA GLY A 67 0.61 4.05 1.98
C GLY A 67 0.44 2.96 0.94
N PHE A 68 0.47 1.74 1.44
CA PHE A 68 0.28 0.50 0.71
C PHE A 68 -0.55 -0.43 1.61
N MET A 69 -1.45 -1.20 1.01
CA MET A 69 -2.23 -2.22 1.71
C MET A 69 -2.21 -3.51 0.90
N MET A 70 -2.19 -4.63 1.61
CA MET A 70 -2.28 -5.96 1.04
C MET A 70 -3.18 -6.84 1.91
N THR A 71 -4.15 -7.48 1.28
CA THR A 71 -5.03 -8.48 1.86
C THR A 71 -4.80 -9.83 1.20
N PHE A 72 -5.20 -10.88 1.90
CA PHE A 72 -5.43 -12.18 1.30
C PHE A 72 -6.94 -12.37 1.14
N GLU A 73 -7.37 -12.66 -0.08
CA GLU A 73 -8.79 -12.82 -0.42
C GLU A 73 -9.03 -14.21 -1.00
N ASP A 74 -9.72 -15.05 -0.24
CA ASP A 74 -10.16 -16.37 -0.71
C ASP A 74 -11.69 -16.37 -0.86
N PRO A 75 -12.21 -16.15 -2.08
CA PRO A 75 -13.65 -16.16 -2.29
C PRO A 75 -14.24 -17.58 -2.17
N GLU A 76 -13.44 -18.63 -2.36
CA GLU A 76 -13.89 -20.03 -2.25
C GLU A 76 -14.06 -20.47 -0.79
N LYS A 77 -13.27 -19.88 0.11
CA LYS A 77 -13.38 -20.05 1.56
C LYS A 77 -13.50 -18.66 2.17
N PRO A 78 -14.70 -18.12 2.45
CA PRO A 78 -14.97 -16.70 2.72
C PRO A 78 -14.11 -16.13 3.87
N THR A 79 -12.86 -15.87 3.56
CA THR A 79 -11.75 -15.65 4.48
C THR A 79 -10.97 -14.51 3.89
N TYR A 80 -10.99 -13.43 4.64
CA TYR A 80 -10.30 -12.21 4.31
C TYR A 80 -9.46 -11.87 5.53
N TYR A 81 -8.16 -11.66 5.33
CA TYR A 81 -7.33 -11.11 6.39
C TYR A 81 -6.44 -10.00 5.85
N LEU A 82 -6.26 -9.00 6.70
CA LEU A 82 -5.25 -7.97 6.49
C LEU A 82 -3.88 -8.64 6.61
N TRP A 83 -3.10 -8.59 5.54
CA TRP A 83 -1.75 -9.14 5.53
C TRP A 83 -0.76 -8.06 5.94
N ARG A 84 -0.82 -6.90 5.30
CA ARG A 84 -0.03 -5.70 5.64
C ARG A 84 -0.79 -4.42 5.34
#